data_AF-A0A8S8ZXS9-F1
#
_entry.id   AF-A0A8S8ZXS9-F1
#
_cell.length_a   1.000
_cell.length_b   1.000
_cell.length_c   1.000
_cell.angle_alpha   90.00
_cell.angle_beta   90.00
_cell.angle_gamma   90.00
#
_symmetry.space_group_name_H-M   'P 1'
#
loop_
_entity.id
_entity.type
_entity.pdbx_description
1 polymer ?
#
loop_
_entity_poly.entity_id
_entity_poly.type
_entity_poly.pdbx_seq_one_letter_code
_entity_poly.pdbx_strand_id
1 'polypeptide(L)'
;MAVGTLSLFYPVILPLSTAGLLYGVHRLMYVDWAAWATDFFTGPGSISRILLVVYMGLSWKNFPFMWHIRVFHAFLLHLLRRPPTPLTPRSLFHPSITSSYTSPLETDYNLHKSNSTYFADLDVSRSHLVTHLLGPAMSVVGDNAKNKLVIDPAGNVVKGGFGIGLGAVFCSFRREIPPMKGYEMWSRILSWDRKWLYIVTHYVVKGKVKPTSWDGKKFGPTRPKLVRTEDGKEVDEKDFTKYVYATAISKYVFKLGRFTVHPSIVIEANGLLPERPGEGWRGGETGTGTPEDLGEINENSEWDWKRVEYERRKGMEYAQHFAALDGVNSLFDGGEDGAIGKFHLG
;
A
#
# COMPACT_ATOMS: atom_id res chain seq x y z
N MET A 1 4.18 -17.24 16.67
CA MET A 1 4.60 -16.44 17.83
C MET A 1 4.21 -14.99 17.51
N ALA A 2 3.43 -14.24 18.27
CA ALA A 2 2.95 -14.36 19.63
C ALA A 2 1.54 -13.74 19.71
N VAL A 3 0.58 -14.43 20.35
CA VAL A 3 -0.70 -13.85 20.78
C VAL A 3 -0.76 -13.80 22.33
N GLY A 4 0.33 -14.17 23.00
CA GLY A 4 0.38 -14.32 24.47
C GLY A 4 1.14 -13.24 25.24
N THR A 5 1.74 -12.24 24.59
CA THR A 5 2.60 -11.26 25.28
C THR A 5 1.90 -9.93 25.57
N LEU A 6 0.97 -9.47 24.72
CA LEU A 6 0.33 -8.16 24.89
C LEU A 6 -0.56 -8.07 26.15
N SER A 7 -1.26 -9.15 26.52
CA SER A 7 -2.15 -9.18 27.70
C SER A 7 -1.42 -9.01 29.04
N LEU A 8 -0.14 -9.40 29.12
CA LEU A 8 0.71 -9.22 30.31
C LEU A 8 1.21 -7.78 30.48
N PHE A 9 1.29 -7.00 29.40
CA PHE A 9 1.79 -5.62 29.43
C PHE A 9 0.70 -4.57 29.63
N TYR A 10 -0.55 -4.85 29.22
CA TYR A 10 -1.69 -3.93 29.34
C TYR A 10 -1.91 -3.35 30.76
N PRO A 11 -1.89 -4.14 31.86
CA PRO A 11 -2.20 -3.60 33.19
C PRO A 11 -1.09 -2.72 33.79
N VAL A 12 0.12 -2.72 33.22
CA VAL A 12 1.25 -1.91 33.72
C VAL A 12 1.55 -0.76 32.77
N ILE A 13 1.66 -1.04 31.47
CA ILE A 13 2.02 -0.03 30.47
C ILE A 13 0.91 1.00 30.31
N LEU A 14 -0.37 0.59 30.29
CA LEU A 14 -1.46 1.54 30.08
C LEU A 14 -1.59 2.52 31.25
N PRO A 15 -1.66 2.09 32.53
CA PRO A 15 -1.71 3.04 33.64
C PRO A 15 -0.45 3.89 33.76
N LEU A 16 0.74 3.33 33.53
CA LEU A 16 1.99 4.10 33.58
C LEU A 16 2.06 5.15 32.46
N SER A 17 1.63 4.80 31.24
CA SER A 17 1.56 5.76 30.12
C SER A 17 0.52 6.84 30.37
N THR A 18 -0.65 6.48 30.93
CA THR A 18 -1.69 7.45 31.30
C THR A 18 -1.21 8.36 32.43
N ALA A 19 -0.58 7.84 33.48
CA ALA A 19 -0.02 8.62 34.57
C ALA A 19 1.11 9.55 34.08
N GLY A 20 1.99 9.06 33.21
CA GLY A 20 3.03 9.86 32.56
C GLY A 20 2.45 10.99 31.70
N LEU A 21 1.42 10.71 30.91
CA LEU A 21 0.69 11.73 30.13
C LEU A 21 0.07 12.78 31.05
N LEU A 22 -0.67 12.36 32.08
CA LEU A 22 -1.35 13.26 33.02
C LEU A 22 -0.33 14.11 33.79
N TYR A 23 0.77 13.53 34.24
CA TYR A 23 1.86 14.26 34.88
C TYR A 23 2.49 15.28 33.92
N GLY A 24 2.73 14.90 32.66
CA GLY A 24 3.22 15.80 31.63
C GLY A 24 2.28 16.98 31.39
N VAL A 25 0.99 16.71 31.21
CA VAL A 25 -0.06 17.74 31.06
C VAL A 25 -0.10 18.66 32.28
N HIS A 26 -0.07 18.08 33.49
CA HIS A 26 -0.04 18.85 34.74
C HIS A 26 1.18 19.77 34.79
N ARG A 27 2.38 19.29 34.43
CA ARG A 27 3.60 20.12 34.38
C ARG A 27 3.50 21.25 33.36
N LEU A 28 2.86 21.02 32.20
CA LEU A 28 2.64 22.05 31.17
C LEU A 28 1.75 23.20 31.65
N MET A 29 0.89 22.98 32.66
CA MET A 29 0.05 24.04 33.25
C MET A 29 0.84 25.01 34.12
N TYR A 30 2.04 24.66 34.58
CA TYR A 30 2.91 25.53 35.39
C TYR A 30 3.95 26.29 34.56
N VAL A 31 3.95 26.11 33.24
CA VAL A 31 4.85 26.84 32.35
C VAL A 31 4.27 28.23 32.09
N ASP A 32 5.07 29.27 32.33
CA ASP A 32 4.75 30.61 31.86
C ASP A 32 4.96 30.67 30.34
N TRP A 33 3.89 30.36 29.61
CA TRP A 33 3.90 30.31 28.15
C TRP A 33 4.18 31.68 27.52
N ALA A 34 3.84 32.78 28.20
CA ALA A 34 4.10 34.13 27.70
C ALA A 34 5.60 34.43 27.78
N ALA A 35 6.21 34.21 28.95
CA ALA A 35 7.65 34.38 29.12
C ALA A 35 8.45 33.44 28.22
N TRP A 36 8.05 32.17 28.13
CA TRP A 36 8.69 31.18 27.24
C TRP A 36 8.59 31.60 25.77
N ALA A 37 7.42 32.05 25.31
CA ALA A 37 7.25 32.48 23.92
C ALA A 37 8.07 33.73 23.63
N THR A 38 8.09 34.73 24.53
CA THR A 38 8.93 35.92 24.38
C THR A 38 10.40 35.52 24.25
N ASP A 39 10.93 34.72 25.19
CA ASP A 39 12.32 34.25 25.13
C ASP A 39 12.60 33.43 23.85
N PHE A 40 11.67 32.55 23.46
CA PHE A 40 11.82 31.73 22.27
C PHE A 40 11.98 32.58 21.00
N PHE A 41 11.18 33.63 20.83
CA PHE A 41 11.17 34.47 19.62
C PHE A 41 12.12 35.67 19.68
N THR A 42 12.49 36.18 20.85
CA THR A 42 13.33 37.40 20.97
C THR A 42 14.66 37.19 21.69
N GLY A 43 14.82 36.11 22.44
CA GLY A 43 16.05 35.78 23.16
C GLY A 43 17.22 35.41 22.22
N PRO A 44 18.46 35.36 22.72
CA PRO A 44 19.64 35.03 21.93
C PRO A 44 19.48 33.71 21.15
N GLY A 45 19.78 33.70 19.85
CA GLY A 45 19.60 32.51 19.00
C GLY A 45 18.16 32.26 18.53
N SER A 46 17.25 33.23 18.65
CA SER A 46 15.86 33.09 18.19
C SER A 46 15.75 32.70 16.72
N ILE A 47 16.59 33.26 15.85
CA ILE A 47 16.60 32.93 14.41
C ILE A 47 16.88 31.43 14.20
N SER A 48 17.87 30.85 14.86
CA SER A 48 18.20 29.42 14.69
C SER A 48 17.09 28.53 15.24
N ARG A 49 16.47 28.89 16.37
CA ARG A 49 15.30 28.17 16.91
C ARG A 49 14.12 28.21 15.95
N ILE A 50 13.80 29.39 15.39
CA ILE A 50 12.71 29.55 14.43
C ILE A 50 12.98 28.74 13.17
N LEU A 51 14.19 28.84 12.59
CA LEU A 51 14.58 28.07 11.41
C LEU A 51 14.51 26.56 11.68
N LEU A 52 14.94 26.11 12.87
CA LEU A 52 14.84 24.71 13.27
C LEU A 52 13.37 24.26 13.35
N VAL A 53 12.49 25.05 13.97
CA VAL A 53 11.05 24.74 14.03
C VAL A 53 10.42 24.68 12.65
N VAL A 54 10.78 25.60 11.76
CA VAL A 54 10.33 25.55 10.36
C VAL A 54 10.83 24.27 9.69
N TYR A 55 12.12 23.96 9.79
CA TYR A 55 12.72 22.75 9.21
C TYR A 55 12.05 21.46 9.74
N MET A 56 11.81 21.42 11.04
CA MET A 56 11.07 20.38 11.75
C MET A 56 9.63 20.25 11.24
N GLY A 57 8.91 21.37 11.09
CA GLY A 57 7.57 21.39 10.54
C GLY A 57 7.51 20.90 9.09
N LEU A 58 8.46 21.32 8.25
CA LEU A 58 8.58 20.85 6.87
C LEU A 58 8.99 19.37 6.78
N SER A 59 9.53 18.80 7.85
CA SER A 59 10.00 17.42 7.92
C SER A 59 9.29 16.55 8.94
N TRP A 60 8.10 16.95 9.36
CA TRP A 60 7.33 16.28 10.42
C TRP A 60 7.12 14.79 10.13
N LYS A 61 6.92 14.43 8.85
CA LYS A 61 6.68 13.04 8.42
C LYS A 61 7.89 12.11 8.60
N ASN A 62 9.08 12.67 8.83
CA ASN A 62 10.34 11.96 9.04
C ASN A 62 10.68 11.77 10.52
N PHE A 63 9.87 12.29 11.44
CA PHE A 63 10.11 12.10 12.87
C PHE A 63 9.95 10.65 13.32
N PRO A 64 10.63 10.26 14.41
CA PRO A 64 10.43 8.96 15.03
C PRO A 64 8.94 8.65 15.20
N PHE A 65 8.56 7.41 14.90
CA PHE A 65 7.18 6.90 14.95
C PHE A 65 6.19 7.53 13.95
N MET A 66 6.53 8.60 13.23
CA MET A 66 5.55 9.24 12.34
C MET A 66 5.14 8.34 11.17
N TRP A 67 6.07 7.53 10.65
CA TRP A 67 5.73 6.47 9.69
C TRP A 67 4.66 5.52 10.25
N HIS A 68 4.83 5.04 11.49
CA HIS A 68 3.87 4.14 12.14
C HIS A 68 2.51 4.82 12.27
N ILE A 69 2.47 6.06 12.79
CA ILE A 69 1.23 6.83 12.93
C ILE A 69 0.50 6.94 11.60
N ARG A 70 1.21 7.23 10.50
CA ARG A 70 0.62 7.36 9.16
C ARG A 70 0.06 6.04 8.63
N VAL A 71 0.76 4.92 8.85
CA VAL A 71 0.30 3.57 8.47
C VAL A 71 -0.92 3.15 9.32
N PHE A 72 -0.83 3.26 10.65
CA PHE A 72 -1.95 2.91 11.55
C PHE A 72 -3.16 3.82 11.36
N HIS A 73 -2.96 5.10 11.03
CA HIS A 73 -4.04 5.99 10.63
C HIS A 73 -4.79 5.45 9.41
N ALA A 74 -4.08 4.93 8.39
CA ALA A 74 -4.73 4.31 7.24
C ALA A 74 -5.58 3.09 7.64
N PHE A 75 -5.07 2.26 8.56
CA PHE A 75 -5.83 1.12 9.11
C PHE A 75 -7.08 1.57 9.86
N LEU A 76 -6.91 2.44 10.86
CA LEU A 76 -8.02 2.94 11.68
C LEU A 76 -9.06 3.66 10.83
N LEU A 77 -8.64 4.47 9.86
CA LEU A 77 -9.55 5.18 8.98
C LEU A 77 -10.49 4.22 8.26
N HIS A 78 -9.94 3.19 7.60
CA HIS A 78 -10.72 2.30 6.75
C HIS A 78 -11.44 1.18 7.53
N LEU A 79 -10.92 0.77 8.70
CA LEU A 79 -11.59 -0.20 9.56
C LEU A 79 -12.75 0.43 10.35
N LEU A 80 -12.62 1.70 10.76
CA LEU A 80 -13.66 2.40 11.54
C LEU A 80 -14.66 3.15 10.66
N ARG A 81 -14.23 3.69 9.51
CA ARG A 81 -15.11 4.43 8.58
C ARG A 81 -15.30 3.63 7.31
N ARG A 82 -16.40 2.88 7.25
CA ARG A 82 -16.77 2.13 6.04
C ARG A 82 -17.34 3.06 4.96
N PRO A 83 -17.06 2.79 3.67
CA PRO A 83 -17.76 3.49 2.61
C PRO A 83 -19.26 3.19 2.70
N PRO A 84 -20.14 4.20 2.52
CA PRO A 84 -21.59 4.00 2.57
C PRO A 84 -22.09 3.18 1.38
N THR A 85 -21.34 3.16 0.29
CA THR A 85 -21.65 2.41 -0.93
C THR A 85 -20.78 1.14 -0.97
N PRO A 86 -21.39 -0.05 -1.14
CA PRO A 86 -20.63 -1.27 -1.37
C PRO A 86 -19.72 -1.15 -2.59
N LEU A 87 -18.50 -1.64 -2.47
CA LEU A 87 -17.59 -1.76 -3.61
C LEU A 87 -18.11 -2.84 -4.56
N THR A 88 -17.84 -2.68 -5.86
CA THR A 88 -18.24 -3.63 -6.90
C THR A 88 -17.00 -4.32 -7.48
N PRO A 89 -17.13 -5.43 -8.23
CA PRO A 89 -15.98 -6.06 -8.90
C PRO A 89 -15.13 -5.11 -9.74
N ARG A 90 -15.75 -4.07 -10.33
CA ARG A 90 -15.07 -2.99 -11.04
C ARG A 90 -14.04 -2.25 -10.18
N SER A 91 -14.33 -2.05 -8.89
CA SER A 91 -13.46 -1.33 -7.96
C SER A 91 -12.15 -2.05 -7.69
N LEU A 92 -12.06 -3.36 -7.97
CA LEU A 92 -10.89 -4.19 -7.66
C LEU A 92 -9.60 -3.65 -8.30
N PHE A 93 -9.70 -3.11 -9.51
CA PHE A 93 -8.54 -2.60 -10.27
C PHE A 93 -8.48 -1.07 -10.32
N HIS A 94 -9.43 -0.37 -9.70
CA HIS A 94 -9.37 1.08 -9.62
C HIS A 94 -8.26 1.55 -8.68
N PRO A 95 -7.57 2.66 -9.01
CA PRO A 95 -6.50 3.18 -8.17
C PRO A 95 -7.04 3.95 -6.96
N SER A 96 -6.45 3.68 -5.80
CA SER A 96 -6.45 4.61 -4.68
C SER A 96 -5.44 5.73 -4.93
N ILE A 97 -5.81 6.95 -4.56
CA ILE A 97 -4.98 8.15 -4.77
C ILE A 97 -4.61 8.71 -3.40
N THR A 98 -3.32 8.87 -3.16
CA THR A 98 -2.75 9.46 -1.95
C THR A 98 -1.76 10.54 -2.34
N SER A 99 -1.55 11.55 -1.51
CA SER A 99 -0.64 12.67 -1.79
C SER A 99 0.44 12.78 -0.73
N SER A 100 1.61 13.23 -1.15
CA SER A 100 2.72 13.59 -0.27
C SER A 100 3.57 14.69 -0.93
N TYR A 101 4.70 15.02 -0.33
CA TYR A 101 5.70 15.94 -0.87
C TYR A 101 7.10 15.49 -0.44
N THR A 102 8.13 15.93 -1.16
CA THR A 102 9.53 15.69 -0.78
C THR A 102 9.89 16.57 0.40
N SER A 103 9.98 15.97 1.60
CA SER A 103 10.46 16.70 2.77
C SER A 103 11.96 17.01 2.64
N PRO A 104 12.48 18.08 3.28
CA PRO A 104 13.91 18.32 3.34
C PRO A 104 14.73 17.13 3.86
N LEU A 105 14.20 16.37 4.85
CA LEU A 105 14.86 15.16 5.37
C LEU A 105 14.79 13.95 4.43
N GLU A 106 14.12 14.08 3.28
CA GLU A 106 14.10 13.07 2.22
C GLU A 106 15.00 13.43 1.04
N THR A 107 15.65 14.58 1.08
CA THR A 107 16.53 15.05 0.01
C THR A 107 17.93 14.47 0.17
N ASP A 108 18.46 13.89 -0.92
CA ASP A 108 19.83 13.37 -0.95
C ASP A 108 20.87 14.44 -1.36
N TYR A 109 22.12 14.02 -1.54
CA TYR A 109 23.22 14.88 -1.94
C TYR A 109 23.06 15.49 -3.34
N ASN A 110 22.17 14.96 -4.19
CA ASN A 110 21.86 15.52 -5.50
C ASN A 110 20.68 16.50 -5.45
N LEU A 111 20.22 16.87 -4.25
CA LEU A 111 19.13 17.82 -4.04
C LEU A 111 17.79 17.39 -4.66
N HIS A 112 17.53 16.08 -4.71
CA HIS A 112 16.21 15.54 -5.05
C HIS A 112 15.78 14.48 -4.03
N LYS A 113 14.53 14.01 -4.14
CA LYS A 113 14.03 12.93 -3.28
C LYS A 113 14.95 11.71 -3.40
N SER A 114 15.53 11.30 -2.28
CA SER A 114 16.34 10.09 -2.20
C SER A 114 15.52 8.87 -2.59
N ASN A 115 16.08 8.02 -3.46
CA ASN A 115 15.46 6.78 -3.92
C ASN A 115 14.98 5.89 -2.77
N SER A 116 15.72 5.87 -1.66
CA SER A 116 15.38 5.10 -0.45
C SER A 116 14.09 5.56 0.24
N THR A 117 13.71 6.84 0.09
CA THR A 117 12.60 7.45 0.84
C THR A 117 11.25 7.32 0.13
N TYR A 118 11.22 6.76 -1.09
CA TYR A 118 9.96 6.47 -1.79
C TYR A 118 9.14 5.44 -1.03
N PHE A 119 9.79 4.41 -0.48
CA PHE A 119 9.15 3.27 0.18
C PHE A 119 8.35 3.66 1.44
N ALA A 120 8.82 4.65 2.20
CA ALA A 120 8.11 5.12 3.40
C ALA A 120 6.69 5.65 3.08
N ASP A 121 6.54 6.37 1.97
CA ASP A 121 5.24 6.85 1.50
C ASP A 121 4.46 5.75 0.76
N LEU A 122 5.17 4.82 0.10
CA LEU A 122 4.58 3.65 -0.55
C LEU A 122 3.84 2.75 0.44
N ASP A 123 4.41 2.54 1.64
CA ASP A 123 3.79 1.78 2.72
C ASP A 123 2.43 2.36 3.11
N VAL A 124 2.37 3.67 3.29
CA VAL A 124 1.13 4.39 3.65
C VAL A 124 0.11 4.30 2.52
N SER A 125 0.56 4.52 1.26
CA SER A 125 -0.31 4.44 0.08
C SER A 125 -0.97 3.07 -0.07
N ARG A 126 -0.17 2.00 0.03
CA ARG A 126 -0.66 0.62 -0.08
C ARG A 126 -1.52 0.21 1.11
N SER A 127 -1.22 0.72 2.31
CA SER A 127 -2.06 0.50 3.50
C SER A 127 -3.46 1.10 3.32
N HIS A 128 -3.57 2.28 2.70
CA HIS A 128 -4.88 2.82 2.32
C HIS A 128 -5.58 1.93 1.30
N LEU A 129 -4.91 1.51 0.22
CA LEU A 129 -5.50 0.65 -0.81
C LEU A 129 -6.01 -0.67 -0.23
N VAL A 130 -5.12 -1.43 0.42
CA VAL A 130 -5.38 -2.79 0.88
C VAL A 130 -6.45 -2.80 1.97
N THR A 131 -6.39 -1.86 2.90
CA THR A 131 -7.39 -1.82 3.97
C THR A 131 -8.75 -1.36 3.47
N HIS A 132 -8.79 -0.42 2.53
CA HIS A 132 -10.04 0.01 1.90
C HIS A 132 -10.69 -1.12 1.10
N LEU A 133 -9.90 -1.82 0.28
CA LEU A 133 -10.40 -2.88 -0.61
C LEU A 133 -10.65 -4.21 0.10
N LEU A 134 -9.84 -4.60 1.08
CA LEU A 134 -9.84 -5.96 1.64
C LEU A 134 -10.09 -6.00 3.15
N GLY A 135 -10.13 -4.85 3.83
CA GLY A 135 -10.32 -4.75 5.28
C GLY A 135 -11.49 -5.58 5.83
N PRO A 136 -12.70 -5.52 5.23
CA PRO A 136 -13.83 -6.33 5.70
C PRO A 136 -13.55 -7.84 5.62
N ALA A 137 -12.95 -8.30 4.53
CA ALA A 137 -12.59 -9.71 4.34
C ALA A 137 -11.54 -10.20 5.34
N MET A 138 -10.65 -9.33 5.86
CA MET A 138 -9.62 -9.76 6.82
C MET A 138 -10.23 -10.39 8.09
N SER A 139 -11.35 -9.85 8.58
CA SER A 139 -12.06 -10.40 9.73
C SER A 139 -12.75 -11.73 9.40
N VAL A 140 -13.39 -11.81 8.24
CA VAL A 140 -14.08 -13.01 7.76
C VAL A 140 -13.09 -14.16 7.54
N VAL A 141 -11.96 -13.89 6.88
CA VAL A 141 -10.90 -14.89 6.68
C VAL A 141 -10.17 -15.19 7.99
N GLY A 142 -10.00 -14.22 8.88
CA GLY A 142 -9.42 -14.43 10.21
C GLY A 142 -10.23 -15.40 11.07
N ASP A 143 -11.56 -15.32 11.01
CA ASP A 143 -12.46 -16.25 11.70
C ASP A 143 -12.70 -17.53 10.90
N ASN A 144 -11.65 -18.08 10.27
CA ASN A 144 -11.76 -19.23 9.39
C ASN A 144 -12.32 -20.49 10.08
N ALA A 145 -12.13 -20.63 11.40
CA ALA A 145 -12.73 -21.71 12.17
C ALA A 145 -14.28 -21.74 12.06
N LYS A 146 -14.89 -20.56 11.92
CA LYS A 146 -16.33 -20.40 11.71
C LYS A 146 -16.69 -20.45 10.23
N ASN A 147 -15.96 -19.70 9.41
CA ASN A 147 -16.35 -19.44 8.01
C ASN A 147 -15.87 -20.52 7.02
N LYS A 148 -14.91 -21.37 7.41
CA LYS A 148 -14.40 -22.52 6.64
C LYS A 148 -13.99 -22.19 5.19
N LEU A 149 -13.44 -21.00 4.97
CA LEU A 149 -13.04 -20.49 3.66
C LEU A 149 -11.70 -21.04 3.17
N VAL A 150 -10.81 -21.36 4.11
CA VAL A 150 -9.46 -21.88 3.84
C VAL A 150 -9.34 -23.29 4.39
N ILE A 151 -9.24 -24.25 3.47
CA ILE A 151 -9.08 -25.67 3.75
C ILE A 151 -7.69 -26.10 3.28
N ASP A 152 -7.02 -26.93 4.07
CA ASP A 152 -5.73 -27.50 3.69
C ASP A 152 -5.89 -28.67 2.69
N PRO A 153 -4.80 -29.13 2.04
CA PRO A 153 -4.89 -30.26 1.12
C PRO A 153 -5.40 -31.58 1.76
N ALA A 154 -5.38 -31.70 3.08
CA ALA A 154 -5.89 -32.85 3.83
C ALA A 154 -7.38 -32.70 4.20
N GLY A 155 -8.06 -31.63 3.76
CA GLY A 155 -9.47 -31.38 4.02
C GLY A 155 -9.77 -30.71 5.37
N ASN A 156 -8.74 -30.30 6.12
CA ASN A 156 -8.94 -29.68 7.43
C ASN A 156 -9.08 -28.16 7.32
N VAL A 157 -9.95 -27.60 8.17
CA VAL A 157 -10.08 -26.15 8.33
C VAL A 157 -8.79 -25.58 8.92
N VAL A 158 -8.14 -24.68 8.18
CA VAL A 158 -6.90 -24.03 8.63
C VAL A 158 -7.18 -23.11 9.82
N LYS A 159 -6.37 -23.22 10.88
CA LYS A 159 -6.48 -22.39 12.09
C LYS A 159 -5.27 -21.46 12.21
N GLY A 160 -5.49 -20.26 12.75
CA GLY A 160 -4.42 -19.31 13.05
C GLY A 160 -4.86 -17.86 12.85
N GLY A 161 -4.05 -16.92 13.35
CA GLY A 161 -4.29 -15.49 13.12
C GLY A 161 -4.09 -15.11 11.66
N PHE A 162 -4.97 -14.24 11.14
CA PHE A 162 -4.81 -13.65 9.82
C PHE A 162 -3.70 -12.60 9.83
N GLY A 163 -2.87 -12.61 8.79
CA GLY A 163 -1.80 -11.66 8.62
C GLY A 163 -1.53 -11.37 7.15
N ILE A 164 -0.98 -10.18 6.91
CA ILE A 164 -0.54 -9.73 5.59
C ILE A 164 0.96 -9.48 5.68
N GLY A 165 1.72 -10.13 4.81
CA GLY A 165 3.16 -9.96 4.71
C GLY A 165 3.53 -9.23 3.43
N LEU A 166 4.49 -8.31 3.51
CA LEU A 166 5.15 -7.75 2.34
C LEU A 166 6.36 -8.64 2.00
N GLY A 167 6.35 -9.28 0.83
CA GLY A 167 7.41 -10.17 0.39
C GLY A 167 8.56 -9.45 -0.29
N ALA A 168 8.25 -8.53 -1.19
CA ALA A 168 9.24 -7.76 -1.95
C ALA A 168 8.63 -6.46 -2.48
N VAL A 169 9.49 -5.47 -2.73
CA VAL A 169 9.14 -4.25 -3.45
C VAL A 169 10.21 -3.95 -4.49
N PHE A 170 9.77 -3.64 -5.70
CA PHE A 170 10.56 -3.07 -6.77
C PHE A 170 10.14 -1.62 -6.99
N CYS A 171 11.10 -0.74 -7.29
CA CYS A 171 10.80 0.62 -7.72
C CYS A 171 11.74 1.02 -8.87
N SER A 172 11.16 1.55 -9.94
CA SER A 172 11.87 2.14 -11.07
C SER A 172 11.67 3.65 -11.05
N PHE A 173 12.78 4.39 -11.10
CA PHE A 173 12.80 5.85 -11.06
C PHE A 173 12.98 6.39 -12.47
N ARG A 174 12.02 7.18 -12.96
CA ARG A 174 12.02 7.76 -14.31
C ARG A 174 12.47 9.21 -14.31
N ARG A 175 12.07 9.98 -13.30
CA ARG A 175 12.38 11.42 -13.15
C ARG A 175 12.51 11.78 -11.68
N GLU A 176 13.40 12.72 -11.39
CA GLU A 176 13.58 13.25 -10.05
C GLU A 176 12.37 14.04 -9.53
N ILE A 177 12.18 14.05 -8.21
CA ILE A 177 11.21 14.89 -7.52
C ILE A 177 11.99 15.93 -6.71
N PRO A 178 11.92 17.23 -7.06
CA PRO A 178 12.64 18.27 -6.34
C PRO A 178 12.21 18.41 -4.86
N PRO A 179 13.02 19.07 -4.02
CA PRO A 179 12.68 19.34 -2.63
C PRO A 179 11.38 20.14 -2.55
N MET A 180 10.58 19.88 -1.53
CA MET A 180 9.27 20.49 -1.29
C MET A 180 8.22 20.26 -2.39
N LYS A 181 8.55 19.49 -3.44
CA LYS A 181 7.60 19.23 -4.53
C LYS A 181 6.57 18.19 -4.11
N GLY A 182 5.30 18.52 -4.29
CA GLY A 182 4.19 17.60 -4.08
C GLY A 182 4.03 16.57 -5.21
N TYR A 183 3.66 15.35 -4.85
CA TYR A 183 3.33 14.26 -5.77
C TYR A 183 2.12 13.47 -5.28
N GLU A 184 1.54 12.70 -6.19
CA GLU A 184 0.49 11.73 -5.89
C GLU A 184 1.00 10.31 -6.12
N MET A 185 0.51 9.37 -5.31
CA MET A 185 0.72 7.94 -5.48
C MET A 185 -0.61 7.31 -5.85
N TRP A 186 -0.63 6.70 -7.03
CA TRP A 186 -1.77 6.02 -7.61
C TRP A 186 -1.54 4.53 -7.50
N SER A 187 -2.13 3.91 -6.48
CA SER A 187 -1.92 2.51 -6.12
C SER A 187 -3.15 1.68 -6.48
N ARG A 188 -2.98 0.61 -7.26
CA ARG A 188 -4.04 -0.35 -7.61
C ARG A 188 -3.54 -1.78 -7.57
N ILE A 189 -4.44 -2.74 -7.45
CA ILE A 189 -4.10 -4.15 -7.71
C ILE A 189 -3.64 -4.25 -9.17
N LEU A 190 -2.45 -4.80 -9.37
CA LEU A 190 -1.89 -5.14 -10.67
C LEU A 190 -2.42 -6.50 -11.09
N SER A 191 -2.25 -7.50 -10.24
CA SER A 191 -2.63 -8.89 -10.49
C SER A 191 -2.49 -9.75 -9.21
N TRP A 192 -2.74 -11.05 -9.31
CA TRP A 192 -2.37 -12.04 -8.30
C TRP A 192 -2.07 -13.40 -8.95
N ASP A 193 -1.24 -14.17 -8.26
CA ASP A 193 -1.00 -15.60 -8.50
C ASP A 193 -1.49 -16.44 -7.31
N ARG A 194 -1.04 -17.71 -7.22
CA ARG A 194 -1.34 -18.63 -6.12
C ARG A 194 -1.07 -18.07 -4.72
N LYS A 195 0.01 -17.31 -4.58
CA LYS A 195 0.65 -16.91 -3.31
C LYS A 195 0.63 -15.40 -3.12
N TRP A 196 0.88 -14.65 -4.18
CA TRP A 196 1.17 -13.23 -4.15
C TRP A 196 0.04 -12.42 -4.77
N LEU A 197 -0.38 -11.37 -4.05
CA LEU A 197 -1.11 -10.23 -4.60
C LEU A 197 -0.09 -9.16 -5.01
N TYR A 198 -0.16 -8.72 -6.26
CA TYR A 198 0.72 -7.69 -6.79
C TYR A 198 0.00 -6.35 -6.83
N ILE A 199 0.64 -5.31 -6.29
CA ILE A 199 0.15 -3.93 -6.33
C ILE A 199 1.12 -3.10 -7.14
N VAL A 200 0.60 -2.33 -8.10
CA VAL A 200 1.37 -1.31 -8.82
C VAL A 200 1.03 0.06 -8.26
N THR A 201 2.07 0.87 -8.05
CA THR A 201 1.96 2.25 -7.60
C THR A 201 2.74 3.16 -8.52
N HIS A 202 2.06 4.15 -9.10
CA HIS A 202 2.73 5.21 -9.87
C HIS A 202 2.84 6.48 -9.03
N TYR A 203 4.05 7.02 -8.92
CA TYR A 203 4.30 8.35 -8.42
C TYR A 203 4.12 9.33 -9.57
N VAL A 204 3.18 10.26 -9.44
CA VAL A 204 2.82 11.19 -10.52
C VAL A 204 2.88 12.63 -10.06
N VAL A 205 3.04 13.55 -11.02
CA VAL A 205 2.95 14.99 -10.77
C VAL A 205 1.58 15.33 -10.19
N LYS A 206 1.58 15.89 -8.98
CA LYS A 206 0.35 16.25 -8.25
C LYS A 206 -0.58 17.12 -9.10
N GLY A 207 -1.85 16.74 -9.18
CA GLY A 207 -2.90 17.47 -9.89
C GLY A 207 -2.85 17.40 -11.42
N LYS A 208 -1.88 16.70 -12.04
CA LYS A 208 -1.79 16.58 -13.51
C LYS A 208 -2.65 15.45 -14.09
N VAL A 209 -2.99 14.45 -13.28
CA VAL A 209 -3.84 13.32 -13.68
C VAL A 209 -5.13 13.37 -12.87
N LYS A 210 -6.26 13.02 -13.50
CA LYS A 210 -7.58 12.98 -12.86
C LYS A 210 -8.27 11.65 -13.19
N PRO A 211 -8.99 11.04 -12.23
CA PRO A 211 -9.72 9.80 -12.50
C PRO A 211 -10.96 10.09 -13.36
N THR A 212 -11.51 9.06 -13.99
CA THR A 212 -12.76 9.18 -14.77
C THR A 212 -14.00 9.17 -13.88
N SER A 213 -13.93 8.45 -12.76
CA SER A 213 -15.01 8.34 -11.76
C SER A 213 -14.43 8.12 -10.36
N TRP A 214 -15.29 8.23 -9.34
CA TRP A 214 -15.02 7.82 -7.97
C TRP A 214 -16.03 6.74 -7.57
N ASP A 215 -15.59 5.66 -6.92
CA ASP A 215 -16.45 4.54 -6.52
C ASP A 215 -17.31 4.81 -5.27
N GLY A 216 -17.36 6.07 -4.82
CA GLY A 216 -18.08 6.49 -3.63
C GLY A 216 -18.16 8.01 -3.56
N LYS A 217 -17.80 8.59 -2.41
CA LYS A 217 -17.79 10.05 -2.26
C LYS A 217 -16.86 10.70 -3.30
N LYS A 218 -17.31 11.80 -3.90
CA LYS A 218 -16.48 12.60 -4.80
C LYS A 218 -15.35 13.29 -4.03
N PHE A 219 -14.10 12.95 -4.36
CA PHE A 219 -12.89 13.54 -3.74
C PHE A 219 -12.20 14.60 -4.59
N GLY A 220 -12.75 14.92 -5.77
CA GLY A 220 -12.16 15.92 -6.64
C GLY A 220 -12.74 15.92 -8.06
N PRO A 221 -12.16 16.73 -8.96
CA PRO A 221 -12.58 16.77 -10.35
C PRO A 221 -12.25 15.45 -11.06
N THR A 222 -13.12 15.06 -11.99
CA THR A 222 -12.91 13.91 -12.87
C THR A 222 -12.59 14.38 -14.29
N ARG A 223 -12.07 13.48 -15.13
CA ARG A 223 -11.94 13.68 -16.57
C ARG A 223 -12.98 12.84 -17.33
N PRO A 224 -13.40 13.23 -18.54
CA PRO A 224 -14.23 12.36 -19.37
C PRO A 224 -13.47 11.06 -19.69
N LYS A 225 -14.20 9.93 -19.73
CA LYS A 225 -13.68 8.68 -20.29
C LYS A 225 -13.52 8.89 -21.80
N LEU A 226 -12.36 8.54 -22.36
CA LEU A 226 -12.20 8.49 -23.81
C LEU A 226 -13.00 7.27 -24.28
N VAL A 227 -14.01 7.49 -25.12
CA VAL A 227 -14.81 6.42 -25.74
C VAL A 227 -14.37 6.34 -27.19
N ARG A 228 -13.91 5.15 -27.63
CA ARG A 228 -13.67 4.90 -29.05
C ARG A 228 -15.03 4.88 -29.76
N THR A 229 -15.23 5.79 -30.72
CA THR A 229 -16.41 5.77 -31.60
C THR A 229 -16.30 4.61 -32.59
N GLU A 230 -17.44 4.05 -33.01
CA GLU A 230 -17.52 2.95 -34.00
C GLU A 230 -16.85 3.30 -35.35
N ASP A 231 -16.71 4.59 -35.66
CA ASP A 231 -16.07 5.09 -36.89
C ASP A 231 -14.54 5.00 -36.93
N GLY A 232 -13.90 4.33 -35.97
CA GLY A 232 -12.45 4.05 -36.02
C GLY A 232 -11.54 5.28 -36.03
N LYS A 233 -12.06 6.49 -35.80
CA LYS A 233 -11.24 7.69 -35.63
C LYS A 233 -10.42 7.54 -34.35
N GLU A 234 -9.09 7.43 -34.49
CA GLU A 234 -8.15 7.43 -33.39
C GLU A 234 -8.39 8.64 -32.50
N VAL A 235 -9.02 8.42 -31.35
CA VAL A 235 -9.08 9.42 -30.29
C VAL A 235 -7.68 9.50 -29.72
N ASP A 236 -7.03 10.66 -29.85
CA ASP A 236 -5.67 10.94 -29.35
C ASP A 236 -5.54 10.44 -27.89
N GLU A 237 -4.91 9.27 -27.73
CA GLU A 237 -4.80 8.60 -26.45
C GLU A 237 -3.86 9.44 -25.59
N LYS A 238 -4.42 10.11 -24.58
CA LYS A 238 -3.63 10.98 -23.71
C LYS A 238 -2.52 10.18 -23.03
N ASP A 239 -1.30 10.39 -23.48
CA ASP A 239 -0.12 9.84 -22.83
C ASP A 239 0.13 10.53 -21.47
N PHE A 240 -0.14 9.79 -20.40
CA PHE A 240 0.12 10.22 -19.02
C PHE A 240 1.52 9.82 -18.51
N THR A 241 2.29 9.03 -19.25
CA THR A 241 3.61 8.53 -18.82
C THR A 241 4.60 9.66 -18.57
N LYS A 242 4.46 10.79 -19.28
CA LYS A 242 5.26 12.02 -19.05
C LYS A 242 5.10 12.63 -17.65
N TYR A 243 4.01 12.31 -16.95
CA TYR A 243 3.76 12.77 -15.58
C TYR A 243 4.20 11.77 -14.52
N VAL A 244 4.73 10.61 -14.90
CA VAL A 244 5.21 9.60 -13.95
C VAL A 244 6.65 9.91 -13.53
N TYR A 245 6.86 10.08 -12.23
CA TYR A 245 8.18 10.18 -11.61
C TYR A 245 8.82 8.82 -11.39
N ALA A 246 8.04 7.87 -10.88
CA ALA A 246 8.51 6.52 -10.56
C ALA A 246 7.34 5.53 -10.59
N THR A 247 7.66 4.24 -10.76
CA THR A 247 6.70 3.13 -10.70
C THR A 247 7.23 2.07 -9.76
N ALA A 248 6.41 1.68 -8.79
CA ALA A 248 6.71 0.59 -7.86
C ALA A 248 5.77 -0.59 -8.07
N ILE A 249 6.29 -1.81 -7.86
CA ILE A 249 5.50 -3.04 -7.80
C ILE A 249 5.80 -3.73 -6.47
N SER A 250 4.75 -4.19 -5.78
CA SER A 250 4.86 -4.82 -4.47
C SER A 250 4.22 -6.21 -4.45
N LYS A 251 4.86 -7.19 -3.81
CA LYS A 251 4.31 -8.54 -3.61
C LYS A 251 3.78 -8.71 -2.18
N TYR A 252 2.50 -8.98 -2.04
CA TYR A 252 1.82 -9.18 -0.76
C TYR A 252 1.40 -10.63 -0.61
N VAL A 253 1.61 -11.24 0.57
CA VAL A 253 1.14 -12.58 0.89
C VAL A 253 0.12 -12.53 2.01
N PHE A 254 -0.94 -13.32 1.88
CA PHE A 254 -1.92 -13.52 2.94
C PHE A 254 -1.60 -14.79 3.71
N LYS A 255 -1.72 -14.74 5.04
CA LYS A 255 -1.38 -15.84 5.94
C LYS A 255 -2.50 -16.10 6.94
N LEU A 256 -2.74 -17.39 7.22
CA LEU A 256 -3.45 -17.86 8.41
C LEU A 256 -2.49 -18.73 9.20
N GLY A 257 -1.96 -18.18 10.29
CA GLY A 257 -0.82 -18.78 10.98
C GLY A 257 0.37 -18.93 10.02
N ARG A 258 0.81 -20.17 9.76
CA ARG A 258 1.89 -20.45 8.79
C ARG A 258 1.38 -20.71 7.36
N PHE A 259 0.09 -20.97 7.21
CA PHE A 259 -0.52 -21.34 5.94
C PHE A 259 -0.67 -20.12 5.03
N THR A 260 -0.33 -20.28 3.74
CA THR A 260 -0.53 -19.25 2.71
C THR A 260 -1.96 -19.28 2.23
N VAL A 261 -2.66 -18.15 2.34
CA VAL A 261 -4.02 -17.98 1.82
C VAL A 261 -3.94 -17.45 0.40
N HIS A 262 -4.67 -18.09 -0.52
CA HIS A 262 -4.75 -17.64 -1.90
C HIS A 262 -5.42 -16.24 -1.97
N PRO A 263 -4.86 -15.25 -2.69
CA PRO A 263 -5.40 -13.88 -2.74
C PRO A 263 -6.89 -13.80 -3.08
N SER A 264 -7.36 -14.66 -3.98
CA SER A 264 -8.76 -14.68 -4.37
C SER A 264 -9.74 -15.04 -3.26
N ILE A 265 -9.32 -15.82 -2.25
CA ILE A 265 -10.18 -16.10 -1.09
C ILE A 265 -10.50 -14.80 -0.37
N VAL A 266 -9.50 -13.93 -0.24
CA VAL A 266 -9.64 -12.64 0.44
C VAL A 266 -10.47 -11.67 -0.40
N ILE A 267 -10.27 -11.66 -1.72
CA ILE A 267 -11.03 -10.80 -2.65
C ILE A 267 -12.50 -11.22 -2.70
N GLU A 268 -12.77 -12.52 -2.83
CA GLU A 268 -14.11 -13.10 -2.87
C GLU A 268 -14.85 -12.94 -1.54
N ALA A 269 -14.16 -13.07 -0.40
CA ALA A 269 -14.74 -12.80 0.92
C ALA A 269 -15.22 -11.35 1.10
N ASN A 270 -14.80 -10.41 0.24
CA ASN A 270 -15.33 -9.05 0.20
C ASN A 270 -16.34 -8.81 -0.94
N GLY A 271 -16.78 -9.85 -1.65
CA GLY A 271 -17.71 -9.73 -2.79
C GLY A 271 -17.13 -9.02 -4.02
N LEU A 272 -15.80 -8.87 -4.10
CA LEU A 272 -15.12 -8.19 -5.20
C LEU A 272 -14.76 -9.12 -6.36
N LEU A 273 -14.99 -10.42 -6.20
CA LEU A 273 -14.72 -11.42 -7.22
C LEU A 273 -16.05 -12.01 -7.70
N PRO A 274 -16.41 -11.84 -8.99
CA PRO A 274 -17.58 -12.50 -9.56
C PRO A 274 -17.45 -14.02 -9.48
N GLU A 275 -18.59 -14.72 -9.47
CA GLU A 275 -18.61 -16.17 -9.50
C GLU A 275 -18.00 -16.69 -10.82
N ARG A 276 -17.02 -17.59 -10.71
CA ARG A 276 -16.44 -18.26 -11.87
C ARG A 276 -17.38 -19.38 -12.34
N PRO A 277 -17.68 -19.50 -13.65
CA PRO A 277 -18.33 -20.70 -14.18
C PRO A 277 -17.45 -21.95 -13.98
N GLY A 278 -17.96 -22.97 -13.29
CA GLY A 278 -17.28 -24.27 -13.07
C GLY A 278 -16.72 -24.50 -11.66
N GLU A 279 -16.22 -25.70 -11.37
CA GLU A 279 -15.72 -26.09 -10.04
C GLU A 279 -14.19 -25.93 -9.89
N GLY A 280 -13.72 -25.47 -8.71
CA GLY A 280 -12.43 -25.94 -8.16
C GLY A 280 -11.11 -25.20 -8.50
N TRP A 281 -11.11 -23.90 -8.79
CA TRP A 281 -9.89 -23.23 -9.30
C TRP A 281 -8.76 -22.91 -8.32
N ARG A 282 -9.00 -23.02 -7.01
CA ARG A 282 -7.96 -22.79 -5.98
C ARG A 282 -7.02 -24.01 -5.83
N GLY A 283 -7.15 -25.01 -6.70
CA GLY A 283 -6.28 -26.17 -6.86
C GLY A 283 -5.62 -26.23 -8.26
N GLY A 284 -4.68 -27.16 -8.46
CA GLY A 284 -3.85 -27.26 -9.68
C GLY A 284 -2.46 -26.65 -9.53
N GLU A 285 -1.59 -26.83 -10.53
CA GLU A 285 -0.17 -26.41 -10.48
C GLU A 285 -0.02 -24.89 -10.23
N THR A 286 -0.86 -24.08 -10.87
CA THR A 286 -0.84 -22.62 -10.71
C THR A 286 -1.86 -22.09 -9.71
N GLY A 287 -2.89 -22.86 -9.35
CA GLY A 287 -3.98 -22.43 -8.45
C GLY A 287 -4.74 -21.19 -8.92
N THR A 288 -4.74 -20.90 -10.23
CA THR A 288 -5.37 -19.70 -10.83
C THR A 288 -6.23 -20.05 -12.05
N GLY A 289 -6.91 -19.05 -12.65
CA GLY A 289 -7.68 -19.21 -13.90
C GLY A 289 -6.87 -19.80 -15.06
N THR A 290 -7.49 -20.66 -15.87
CA THR A 290 -6.85 -21.31 -17.03
C THR A 290 -7.11 -20.52 -18.32
N PRO A 291 -6.29 -20.65 -19.37
CA PRO A 291 -6.46 -19.87 -20.59
C PRO A 291 -7.81 -20.08 -21.27
N GLU A 292 -8.44 -21.25 -21.07
CA GLU A 292 -9.77 -21.57 -21.59
C GLU A 292 -10.88 -20.72 -20.94
N ASP A 293 -10.60 -20.02 -19.82
CA ASP A 293 -11.55 -19.09 -19.19
C ASP A 293 -11.65 -17.74 -19.92
N LEU A 294 -10.75 -17.46 -20.87
CA LEU A 294 -10.73 -16.20 -21.60
C LEU A 294 -11.80 -16.22 -22.70
N GLY A 295 -12.73 -15.27 -22.62
CA GLY A 295 -13.65 -14.96 -23.72
C GLY A 295 -13.22 -13.71 -24.49
N GLU A 296 -13.95 -13.40 -25.55
CA GLU A 296 -13.83 -12.09 -26.20
C GLU A 296 -14.29 -10.99 -25.24
N ILE A 297 -13.38 -10.07 -24.91
CA ILE A 297 -13.63 -8.99 -23.97
C ILE A 297 -13.42 -7.66 -24.69
N ASN A 298 -14.42 -6.80 -24.64
CA ASN A 298 -14.35 -5.43 -25.14
C ASN A 298 -14.35 -4.42 -23.98
N GLU A 299 -14.13 -3.13 -24.26
CA GLU A 299 -14.06 -2.07 -23.25
C GLU A 299 -15.39 -1.79 -22.50
N ASN A 300 -16.50 -2.34 -23.02
CA ASN A 300 -17.86 -2.19 -22.50
C ASN A 300 -18.41 -3.49 -21.88
N SER A 301 -17.62 -4.57 -21.87
CA SER A 301 -18.01 -5.83 -21.23
C SER A 301 -18.34 -5.59 -19.75
N GLU A 302 -19.37 -6.28 -19.26
CA GLU A 302 -19.71 -6.26 -17.84
C GLU A 302 -18.53 -6.76 -17.00
N TRP A 303 -18.50 -6.37 -15.72
CA TRP A 303 -17.47 -6.81 -14.77
C TRP A 303 -17.77 -8.21 -14.25
N ASP A 304 -17.84 -9.16 -15.17
CA ASP A 304 -17.99 -10.59 -14.92
C ASP A 304 -16.64 -11.26 -14.62
N TRP A 305 -16.66 -12.58 -14.38
CA TRP A 305 -15.44 -13.34 -14.12
C TRP A 305 -14.40 -13.20 -15.24
N LYS A 306 -14.84 -13.25 -16.51
CA LYS A 306 -13.95 -13.20 -17.67
C LYS A 306 -13.20 -11.88 -17.72
N ARG A 307 -13.90 -10.75 -17.47
CA ARG A 307 -13.28 -9.43 -17.41
C ARG A 307 -12.24 -9.33 -16.30
N VAL A 308 -12.53 -9.87 -15.12
CA VAL A 308 -11.60 -9.87 -13.99
C VAL A 308 -10.37 -10.73 -14.28
N GLU A 309 -10.55 -11.91 -14.86
CA GLU A 309 -9.46 -12.81 -15.24
C GLU A 309 -8.57 -12.20 -16.34
N TYR A 310 -9.15 -11.49 -17.30
CA TYR A 310 -8.40 -10.75 -18.31
C TYR A 310 -7.51 -9.66 -17.70
N GLU A 311 -8.05 -8.81 -16.82
CA GLU A 311 -7.25 -7.77 -16.15
C GLU A 311 -6.16 -8.39 -15.26
N ARG A 312 -6.46 -9.49 -14.57
CA ARG A 312 -5.46 -10.24 -13.80
C ARG A 312 -4.34 -10.74 -14.71
N ARG A 313 -4.64 -11.40 -15.83
CA ARG A 313 -3.64 -11.94 -16.76
C ARG A 313 -2.79 -10.84 -17.40
N LYS A 314 -3.41 -9.74 -17.83
CA LYS A 314 -2.71 -8.55 -18.31
C LYS A 314 -1.71 -8.02 -17.29
N GLY A 315 -2.06 -8.01 -16.01
CA GLY A 315 -1.11 -7.65 -14.96
C GLY A 315 -0.03 -8.71 -14.70
N MET A 316 -0.34 -9.99 -14.89
CA MET A 316 0.63 -11.09 -14.73
C MET A 316 1.76 -11.05 -15.74
N GLU A 317 1.53 -10.54 -16.95
CA GLU A 317 2.58 -10.33 -17.97
C GLU A 317 3.79 -9.58 -17.40
N TYR A 318 3.55 -8.61 -16.52
CA TYR A 318 4.59 -7.85 -15.84
C TYR A 318 4.97 -8.46 -14.48
N ALA A 319 3.97 -8.89 -13.69
CA ALA A 319 4.20 -9.37 -12.34
C ALA A 319 5.10 -10.63 -12.29
N GLN A 320 5.02 -11.50 -13.31
CA GLN A 320 5.84 -12.70 -13.40
C GLN A 320 7.35 -12.41 -13.49
N HIS A 321 7.75 -11.33 -14.16
CA HIS A 321 9.16 -10.94 -14.23
C HIS A 321 9.68 -10.51 -12.86
N PHE A 322 8.87 -9.79 -12.10
CA PHE A 322 9.20 -9.46 -10.73
C PHE A 322 9.20 -10.71 -9.83
N ALA A 323 8.26 -11.63 -10.04
CA ALA A 323 8.21 -12.94 -9.35
C ALA A 323 9.51 -13.72 -9.54
N ALA A 324 10.00 -13.81 -10.78
CA ALA A 324 11.20 -14.55 -11.16
C ALA A 324 12.47 -14.08 -10.44
N LEU A 325 12.53 -12.80 -10.01
CA LEU A 325 13.69 -12.28 -9.25
C LEU A 325 13.89 -12.98 -7.89
N ASP A 326 12.90 -13.67 -7.34
CA ASP A 326 13.08 -14.46 -6.12
C ASP A 326 14.11 -15.59 -6.31
N GLY A 327 14.32 -16.04 -7.56
CA GLY A 327 15.33 -17.04 -7.92
C GLY A 327 16.78 -16.55 -7.78
N VAL A 328 17.01 -15.23 -7.76
CA VAL A 328 18.34 -14.63 -7.59
C VAL A 328 18.99 -15.00 -6.26
N ASN A 329 18.20 -15.39 -5.26
CA ASN A 329 18.71 -15.92 -3.99
C ASN A 329 19.65 -17.13 -4.18
N SER A 330 19.46 -17.92 -5.24
CA SER A 330 20.33 -19.07 -5.55
C SER A 330 21.71 -18.67 -6.10
N LEU A 331 21.90 -17.42 -6.51
CA LEU A 331 23.18 -16.90 -7.01
C LEU A 331 24.14 -16.53 -5.87
N PHE A 332 23.68 -16.54 -4.61
CA PHE A 332 24.57 -16.30 -3.48
C PHE A 332 25.39 -17.57 -3.18
N ASP A 333 26.65 -17.54 -3.59
CA ASP A 333 27.63 -18.63 -3.46
C ASP A 333 28.53 -18.50 -2.21
N GLY A 334 28.38 -17.40 -1.46
CA GLY A 334 29.23 -17.11 -0.30
C GLY A 334 30.60 -16.53 -0.65
N GLY A 335 30.82 -16.11 -1.89
CA GLY A 335 32.10 -15.59 -2.38
C GLY A 335 33.10 -16.70 -2.66
N GLU A 336 32.71 -17.72 -3.44
CA GLU A 336 33.57 -18.85 -3.81
C GLU A 336 34.91 -18.38 -4.41
N ASP A 337 34.86 -17.29 -5.20
CA ASP A 337 36.02 -16.64 -5.81
C ASP A 337 36.64 -15.50 -4.96
N GLY A 338 36.26 -15.40 -3.68
CA GLY A 338 36.72 -14.37 -2.74
C GLY A 338 35.81 -13.13 -2.65
N ALA A 339 36.20 -12.19 -1.80
CA ALA A 339 35.46 -10.94 -1.56
C ALA A 339 36.36 -9.72 -1.75
N ILE A 340 35.81 -8.65 -2.35
CA ILE A 340 36.53 -7.38 -2.59
C ILE A 340 37.00 -6.73 -1.28
N GLY A 341 36.29 -6.94 -0.18
CA GLY A 341 36.68 -6.44 1.14
C GLY A 341 35.51 -6.39 2.11
N LYS A 342 35.81 -5.99 3.35
CA LYS A 342 34.82 -5.73 4.39
C LYS A 342 34.84 -4.24 4.72
N PHE A 343 33.76 -3.55 4.36
CA PHE A 343 33.62 -2.11 4.55
C PHE A 343 32.55 -1.80 5.60
N HIS A 344 32.75 -0.76 6.40
CA HIS A 344 31.75 -0.25 7.34
C HIS A 344 30.82 0.72 6.60
N LEU A 345 29.52 0.74 6.93
CA LEU A 345 28.51 1.54 6.23
C LEU A 345 28.51 3.04 6.62
N GLY A 346 29.44 3.45 7.50
CA GLY A 346 29.48 4.77 8.12
C GLY A 346 29.44 4.69 9.64
#